data_AF-A0A4P0YI95-F1
#
_entry.id   AF-A0A4P0YI95-F1
#
_cell.length_a   1.000
_cell.length_b   1.000
_cell.length_c   1.000
_cell.angle_alpha   90.00
_cell.angle_beta   90.00
_cell.angle_gamma   90.00
#
_symmetry.space_group_name_H-M   'P 1'
#
loop_
_entity.id
_entity.type
_entity.pdbx_description
1 polymer ?
#
loop_
_entity_poly.entity_id
_entity_poly.type
_entity_poly.pdbx_seq_one_letter_code
_entity_poly.pdbx_strand_id
1 'polypeptide(L)' 'MTWLLEMKNITKTFGAVKAVDNVSLRLNAGEVVSLCGENGRGNRR' A
#
# COMPACT_ATOMS: atom_id res chain seq x y z
N MET A 1 -15.88 2.00 -18.01
CA MET A 1 -15.78 2.03 -16.55
C MET A 1 -14.58 2.88 -16.19
N THR A 2 -14.80 4.02 -15.53
CA THR A 2 -13.73 4.97 -15.18
C THR A 2 -13.38 4.78 -13.71
N TRP A 3 -12.12 4.49 -13.41
CA TRP A 3 -11.63 4.37 -12.04
C TRP A 3 -11.65 5.75 -11.37
N LEU A 4 -12.04 5.83 -10.09
CA LEU A 4 -12.01 7.08 -9.35
C LEU A 4 -10.57 7.46 -8.98
N LEU A 5 -9.76 6.46 -8.60
CA LEU A 5 -8.37 6.64 -8.22
C LEU A 5 -7.52 5.51 -8.78
N GLU A 6 -6.41 5.88 -9.42
CA GLU A 6 -5.38 4.96 -9.89
C GLU A 6 -4.04 5.37 -9.27
N MET A 7 -3.37 4.42 -8.62
CA MET A 7 -2.03 4.59 -8.07
C MET A 7 -1.12 3.53 -8.68
N LYS A 8 0.03 3.95 -9.21
CA LYS A 8 0.99 3.07 -9.90
C LYS A 8 2.32 3.06 -9.17
N ASN A 9 2.93 1.89 -9.08
CA ASN A 9 4.28 1.67 -8.56
C ASN A 9 4.50 2.35 -7.19
N ILE A 10 3.49 2.29 -6.32
CA ILE A 10 3.56 2.85 -4.99
C ILE A 10 4.50 2.04 -4.12
N THR A 11 5.39 2.75 -3.44
CA THR A 11 6.28 2.20 -2.43
C THR A 11 6.14 3.05 -1.17
N LYS A 12 5.95 2.40 -0.03
CA LYS A 12 5.84 3.04 1.28
C LYS A 12 6.84 2.42 2.23
N THR A 13 7.68 3.26 2.81
CA THR A 13 8.73 2.86 3.74
C THR A 13 8.49 3.46 5.13
N PHE A 14 8.81 2.68 6.16
CA PHE A 14 8.85 3.08 7.55
C PHE A 14 10.22 2.71 8.11
N GLY A 15 11.13 3.68 8.18
CA GLY A 15 12.54 3.42 8.49
C GLY A 15 13.17 2.47 7.47
N ALA A 16 13.77 1.38 7.96
CA ALA A 16 14.38 0.35 7.13
C ALA A 16 13.38 -0.63 6.49
N VAL A 17 12.10 -0.59 6.86
CA VAL A 17 11.09 -1.53 6.38
C VAL A 17 10.35 -0.93 5.19
N LYS A 18 10.28 -1.67 4.08
CA LYS A 18 9.33 -1.40 3.00
C LYS A 18 8.00 -2.09 3.32
N ALA A 19 7.00 -1.31 3.73
CA ALA A 19 5.65 -1.83 3.99
C ALA A 19 4.86 -2.05 2.70
N VAL A 20 5.13 -1.26 1.67
CA VAL A 20 4.60 -1.44 0.32
C VAL A 20 5.78 -1.30 -0.63
N ASP A 21 5.98 -2.23 -1.56
CA ASP A 21 7.06 -2.16 -2.55
C ASP A 21 6.53 -2.41 -3.95
N ASN A 22 6.56 -1.37 -4.78
CA ASN A 22 6.18 -1.40 -6.19
C ASN A 22 4.77 -1.97 -6.47
N VAL A 23 3.79 -1.56 -5.69
CA VAL A 23 2.39 -2.02 -5.83
C VAL A 23 1.62 -1.07 -6.75
N SER A 24 0.68 -1.58 -7.55
CA SER A 24 -0.25 -0.75 -8.31
C SER A 24 -1.68 -1.12 -7.95
N LEU A 25 -2.54 -0.11 -7.73
CA LEU A 25 -3.92 -0.33 -7.32
C LEU A 25 -4.89 0.67 -7.97
N ARG A 26 -6.12 0.22 -8.17
CA ARG A 26 -7.23 0.98 -8.74
C ARG A 26 -8.42 0.87 -7.82
N LEU A 27 -9.15 1.97 -7.67
CA LEU A 27 -10.31 2.09 -6.80
C LEU A 27 -11.48 2.68 -7.57
N ASN A 28 -12.65 2.05 -7.46
CA ASN A 28 -13.92 2.61 -7.86
C ASN A 28 -14.47 3.55 -6.79
N ALA A 29 -15.44 4.39 -7.17
CA ALA A 29 -16.14 5.23 -6.20
C ALA A 29 -16.91 4.35 -5.19
N GLY A 30 -16.70 4.62 -3.90
CA GLY A 30 -17.34 3.86 -2.81
C GLY A 30 -16.60 2.58 -2.38
N GLU A 31 -15.49 2.22 -3.03
CA GLU A 31 -14.64 1.11 -2.59
C GLU A 31 -13.67 1.53 -1.48
N VAL A 32 -13.48 0.63 -0.51
CA VAL A 32 -12.46 0.76 0.55
C VAL A 32 -11.47 -0.39 0.41
N VAL A 33 -10.19 -0.06 0.25
CA VAL A 33 -9.10 -1.05 0.16
C VAL A 33 -8.13 -0.82 1.31
N SER A 34 -7.82 -1.89 2.03
CA SER A 34 -6.79 -1.92 3.07
C SER A 34 -5.62 -2.77 2.61
N LEU A 35 -4.40 -2.25 2.76
CA LEU A 35 -3.17 -3.02 2.52
C LEU A 35 -2.79 -3.74 3.81
N CYS A 36 -2.92 -5.07 3.83
CA CYS A 36 -2.46 -5.92 4.93
C CYS A 36 -1.12 -6.54 4.56
N GLY A 37 -0.04 -6.13 5.23
CA GLY A 37 1.28 -6.75 5.13
C GLY A 37 1.54 -7.71 6.29
N GLU A 38 2.35 -8.74 6.05
CA GLU A 38 2.87 -9.58 7.15
C GLU A 38 3.86 -8.77 8.00
N ASN A 39 3.39 -8.39 9.19
CA ASN A 39 4.17 -8.16 10.40
C ASN A 39 5.19 -7.00 10.38
N GLY A 40 4.73 -5.83 10.84
CA GLY A 40 5.58 -4.82 11.47
C GLY A 40 6.11 -5.24 12.85
N ARG A 41 6.80 -6.39 12.97
CA ARG A 41 7.65 -6.65 14.15
C ARG A 41 8.96 -5.90 13.96
N GLY A 42 8.91 -4.60 14.20
CA GLY A 42 10.10 -3.82 14.49
C GLY A 42 10.80 -4.45 15.68
N ASN A 43 11.92 -5.12 15.44
CA ASN A 43 12.88 -5.36 16.50
C ASN A 43 13.32 -3.98 16.98
N ARG A 44 12.80 -3.54 18.13
CA ARG A 44 13.39 -2.44 18.89
C ARG A 44 14.87 -2.73 19.07
N ARG A 45 15.72 -1.88 18.50
CA ARG A 45 16.99 -1.48 19.10
C ARG A 45 17.00 0.03 19.17
#